data_AF-A0A5C6BWL7-F1
#
_entry.id   AF-A0A5C6BWL7-F1
#
_cell.length_a   1.000
_cell.length_b   1.000
_cell.length_c   1.000
_cell.angle_alpha   90.00
_cell.angle_beta   90.00
_cell.angle_gamma   90.00
#
_symmetry.space_group_name_H-M   'P 1'
#
loop_
_entity.id
_entity.type
_entity.pdbx_description
1 polymer ?
#
loop_
_entity_poly.entity_id
_entity_poly.type
_entity_poly.pdbx_seq_one_letter_code
_entity_poly.pdbx_strand_id
1 'polypeptide(L)'
;MTPSQKLTRARNCVHAYCQDHFPNETIELRDSVFISEEFYRGRRFRCDQLTAIWFAEEDQLKIHSPDGACIASWGAAEMAEQIERFKKPDPIEDVDSERPSTLPMIAPVAQPQTQAEVRRAA
;
A
#
# COMPACT_ATOMS: atom_id res chain seq x y z
N MET A 1 -24.20 2.24 9.37
CA MET A 1 -22.98 1.42 9.49
C MET A 1 -22.81 1.00 10.94
N THR A 2 -22.41 -0.25 11.18
CA THR A 2 -22.00 -0.72 12.51
C THR A 2 -20.69 -0.06 12.96
N PRO A 3 -20.36 -0.04 14.26
CA PRO A 3 -19.08 0.48 14.74
C PRO A 3 -17.86 -0.20 14.08
N SER A 4 -17.94 -1.51 13.84
CA SER A 4 -16.91 -2.27 13.13
C SER A 4 -16.75 -1.83 11.67
N GLN A 5 -17.85 -1.52 10.97
CA GLN A 5 -17.80 -1.00 9.60
C GLN A 5 -17.17 0.39 9.53
N LYS A 6 -17.49 1.28 10.47
CA LYS A 6 -16.87 2.61 10.54
C LYS A 6 -15.36 2.52 10.80
N LEU A 7 -14.95 1.61 11.68
CA LEU A 7 -13.54 1.34 11.94
C LEU A 7 -12.82 0.84 10.69
N THR A 8 -13.37 -0.17 10.01
CA THR A 8 -12.80 -0.67 8.76
C THR A 8 -12.66 0.45 7.73
N ARG A 9 -13.66 1.33 7.63
CA ARG A 9 -13.63 2.51 6.76
C ARG A 9 -12.44 3.42 7.10
N ALA A 10 -12.30 3.81 8.36
CA ALA A 10 -11.21 4.68 8.80
C ALA A 10 -9.83 4.05 8.53
N ARG A 11 -9.67 2.75 8.83
CA ARG A 11 -8.43 2.01 8.55
C ARG A 11 -8.08 2.02 7.06
N ASN A 12 -9.06 1.77 6.19
CA ASN A 12 -8.85 1.79 4.74
C ASN A 12 -8.47 3.18 4.25
N CYS A 13 -9.06 4.24 4.81
CA CYS A 13 -8.67 5.62 4.46
C CYS A 13 -7.20 5.90 4.81
N VAL A 14 -6.75 5.48 6.00
CA VAL A 14 -5.35 5.67 6.41
C VAL A 14 -4.42 4.86 5.52
N HIS A 15 -4.76 3.61 5.20
CA HIS A 15 -3.94 2.78 4.31
C HIS A 15 -3.79 3.41 2.93
N ALA A 16 -4.90 3.87 2.36
CA ALA A 16 -4.89 4.48 1.04
C ALA A 16 -4.14 5.81 1.02
N TYR A 17 -4.28 6.63 2.06
CA TYR A 17 -3.47 7.84 2.24
C TYR A 17 -1.97 7.53 2.26
N CYS A 18 -1.57 6.50 3.00
CA CYS A 18 -0.17 6.08 3.06
C CYS A 18 0.35 5.61 1.69
N GLN A 19 -0.45 4.86 0.93
CA GLN A 19 -0.04 4.38 -0.40
C GLN A 19 0.13 5.53 -1.41
N ASP A 20 -0.71 6.55 -1.33
CA ASP A 20 -0.66 7.72 -2.20
C ASP A 20 0.53 8.65 -1.89
N HIS A 21 0.80 8.89 -0.60
CA HIS A 21 1.88 9.80 -0.18
C HIS A 21 3.26 9.12 -0.07
N PHE A 22 3.30 7.79 0.13
CA PHE A 22 4.52 7.01 0.33
C PHE A 22 4.52 5.73 -0.54
N PRO A 23 4.42 5.84 -1.88
CA PRO A 23 4.23 4.68 -2.77
C PRO A 23 5.41 3.70 -2.80
N ASN A 24 6.60 4.14 -2.40
CA ASN A 24 7.83 3.33 -2.43
C ASN A 24 8.16 2.68 -1.08
N GLU A 25 7.32 2.87 -0.06
CA GLU A 25 7.56 2.35 1.28
C GLU A 25 6.58 1.23 1.63
N THR A 26 7.09 0.16 2.23
CA THR A 26 6.25 -0.86 2.85
C THR A 26 5.69 -0.31 4.16
N ILE A 27 4.45 0.17 4.12
CA ILE A 27 3.80 0.78 5.28
C ILE A 27 3.22 -0.31 6.20
N GLU A 28 3.85 -0.54 7.35
CA GLU A 28 3.27 -1.37 8.41
C GLU A 28 2.40 -0.53 9.36
N LEU A 29 1.08 -0.58 9.16
CA LEU A 29 0.14 0.17 9.99
C LEU A 29 -0.21 -0.59 11.28
N ARG A 30 0.20 -0.05 12.44
CA ARG A 30 -0.15 -0.57 13.76
C ARG A 30 -1.43 0.09 14.28
N ASP A 31 -2.39 -0.73 14.72
CA ASP A 31 -3.64 -0.30 15.37
C ASP A 31 -3.51 -0.39 16.90
N SER A 32 -3.94 0.66 17.59
CA SER A 32 -4.05 0.72 19.05
C SER A 32 -5.33 1.42 19.50
N VAL A 33 -5.80 1.08 20.71
CA VAL A 33 -6.86 1.83 21.39
C VAL A 33 -6.40 3.25 21.64
N PHE A 34 -7.26 4.24 21.35
CA PHE A 34 -7.03 5.61 21.79
C PHE A 34 -7.94 5.94 22.98
N ILE A 35 -7.30 6.14 24.14
CA ILE A 35 -7.93 6.53 25.40
C ILE A 35 -7.38 7.91 25.77
N SER A 36 -8.27 8.82 26.14
CA SER A 36 -7.90 10.16 26.62
C SER A 36 -8.83 10.53 27.77
N GLU A 37 -8.26 11.08 28.83
CA GLU A 37 -9.00 11.43 30.06
C GLU A 37 -9.81 10.26 30.63
N GLU A 38 -9.24 9.04 30.58
CA GLU A 38 -9.90 7.79 31.02
C GLU A 38 -11.09 7.32 30.15
N PHE A 39 -11.44 8.05 29.08
CA PHE A 39 -12.51 7.67 28.16
C PHE A 39 -11.97 7.08 26.87
N TYR A 40 -12.68 6.05 26.37
CA TYR A 40 -12.46 5.54 25.02
C TYR A 40 -12.87 6.60 23.99
N ARG A 41 -11.90 7.10 23.22
CA ARG A 41 -12.15 8.08 22.16
C ARG A 41 -12.16 7.45 20.77
N GLY A 42 -11.47 6.33 20.58
CA GLY A 42 -11.47 5.62 19.29
C GLY A 42 -10.22 4.78 19.03
N ARG A 43 -9.65 4.94 17.84
CA ARG A 43 -8.50 4.16 17.36
C ARG A 43 -7.36 5.06 16.93
N ARG A 44 -6.15 4.63 17.23
CA ARG A 44 -4.93 5.26 16.74
C ARG A 44 -4.20 4.30 15.83
N PHE A 45 -3.92 4.77 14.62
CA PHE A 45 -3.11 4.11 13.62
C PHE A 45 -1.74 4.78 13.55
N ARG A 46 -0.67 3.99 13.54
CA ARG A 46 0.69 4.53 13.49
C ARG A 46 1.54 3.72 12.52
N CYS A 47 2.34 4.44 11.74
CA CYS A 47 3.50 3.91 11.02
C CYS A 47 4.69 4.85 11.26
N ASP A 48 5.81 4.61 10.59
CA ASP A 48 6.99 5.47 10.68
C ASP A 48 6.75 6.87 10.10
N GLN A 49 5.87 6.98 9.09
CA GLN A 49 5.63 8.22 8.34
C GLN A 49 4.52 9.11 8.91
N LEU A 50 3.60 8.56 9.71
CA LEU A 50 2.48 9.33 10.27
C LEU A 50 1.83 8.68 11.49
N THR A 51 1.02 9.49 12.18
CA THR A 51 0.07 9.01 13.19
C THR A 51 -1.33 9.51 12.85
N ALA A 52 -2.28 8.60 12.69
CA ALA A 52 -3.67 8.93 12.48
C ALA A 52 -4.53 8.52 13.69
N ILE A 53 -5.53 9.33 14.03
CA ILE A 53 -6.47 9.09 15.13
C ILE A 53 -7.88 9.18 14.57
N TRP A 54 -8.63 8.09 14.66
CA TRP A 54 -10.06 8.06 14.40
C TRP A 54 -10.84 8.18 15.71
N PHE A 55 -11.70 9.19 15.78
CA PHE A 55 -12.62 9.45 16.88
C PHE A 55 -13.95 8.76 16.58
N ALA A 56 -14.33 7.80 17.42
CA ALA A 56 -15.46 6.91 17.15
C ALA A 56 -16.82 7.61 17.31
N GLU A 57 -16.92 8.55 18.26
CA GLU A 57 -18.16 9.31 18.52
C GLU A 57 -18.40 10.36 17.43
N GLU A 58 -17.39 11.17 17.11
CA GLU A 58 -17.48 12.19 16.04
C GLU A 58 -17.41 11.62 14.63
N ASP A 59 -17.01 10.35 14.48
CA ASP A 59 -16.73 9.70 13.19
C ASP A 59 -15.78 10.53 12.31
N GLN A 60 -14.69 10.99 12.96
CA GLN A 60 -13.70 11.90 12.37
C GLN A 60 -12.31 11.25 12.41
N LEU A 61 -11.56 11.35 11.32
CA LEU A 61 -10.19 10.87 11.19
C LEU A 61 -9.23 12.05 11.08
N LYS A 62 -8.24 12.14 11.96
CA LYS A 62 -7.18 13.13 11.91
C LYS A 62 -5.85 12.47 11.63
N ILE A 63 -5.11 12.97 10.65
CA ILE A 63 -3.79 12.50 10.29
C ILE A 63 -2.78 13.54 10.75
N HIS A 64 -1.72 13.07 11.40
CA HIS A 64 -0.63 13.88 11.92
C HIS A 64 0.69 13.43 11.30
N SER A 65 1.57 14.40 11.03
CA SER A 65 2.95 14.15 10.64
C SER A 65 3.74 13.45 11.76
N PRO A 66 4.96 12.94 11.49
CA PRO A 66 5.84 12.41 12.53
C PRO A 66 6.15 13.44 13.64
N ASP A 67 6.17 14.72 13.27
CA ASP A 67 6.39 15.84 14.19
C ASP A 67 5.14 16.20 15.03
N GLY A 68 4.02 15.53 14.79
CA GLY A 68 2.76 15.73 15.52
C GLY A 68 1.88 16.84 14.97
N ALA A 69 2.25 17.50 13.86
CA ALA A 69 1.41 18.50 13.22
C ALA A 69 0.22 17.84 12.52
N CYS A 70 -1.00 18.37 12.68
CA CYS A 70 -2.18 17.87 11.98
C CYS A 70 -2.09 18.25 10.49
N ILE A 71 -1.98 17.25 9.61
CA ILE A 71 -1.85 17.43 8.16
C ILE A 71 -3.20 17.28 7.43
N ALA A 72 -4.12 16.49 7.99
CA ALA A 72 -5.45 16.31 7.44
C ALA A 72 -6.46 15.99 8.54
N SER A 73 -7.70 16.44 8.35
CA SER A 73 -8.84 16.11 9.21
C SER A 73 -10.05 15.84 8.32
N TRP A 74 -10.58 14.63 8.36
CA TRP A 74 -11.69 14.19 7.53
C TRP A 74 -12.86 13.75 8.39
N GLY A 75 -14.05 14.30 8.13
CA GLY A 75 -15.30 13.80 8.66
C GLY A 75 -15.80 12.55 7.93
N ALA A 76 -16.98 12.08 8.34
CA ALA A 76 -17.61 10.90 7.76
C ALA A 76 -17.88 10.98 6.25
N ALA A 77 -18.22 12.16 5.74
CA ALA A 77 -18.47 12.41 4.32
C ALA A 77 -17.16 12.38 3.52
N GLU A 78 -16.16 13.14 3.97
CA GLU A 78 -14.84 13.19 3.33
C GLU A 78 -14.17 11.81 3.31
N MET A 79 -14.26 11.03 4.39
CA MET A 79 -13.77 9.65 4.40
C MET A 79 -14.46 8.76 3.35
N ALA A 80 -15.75 8.99 3.07
CA ALA A 80 -16.45 8.25 2.02
C ALA A 80 -15.92 8.64 0.63
N GLU A 81 -15.73 9.93 0.38
CA GLU A 81 -15.17 10.44 -0.88
C GLU A 81 -13.73 9.97 -1.12
N GLN A 82 -12.90 9.96 -0.07
CA GLN A 82 -11.53 9.44 -0.16
C GLN A 82 -11.54 7.97 -0.58
N ILE A 83 -12.41 7.14 0.01
CA ILE A 83 -12.51 5.74 -0.40
C ILE A 83 -12.91 5.59 -1.86
N GLU A 84 -13.82 6.43 -2.37
CA GLU A 84 -14.18 6.40 -3.78
C GLU A 84 -13.03 6.83 -4.69
N ARG A 85 -12.27 7.84 -4.28
CA ARG A 85 -11.04 8.27 -4.98
C ARG A 85 -10.02 7.14 -5.06
N PHE A 86 -9.80 6.42 -3.96
CA PHE A 86 -8.84 5.32 -3.90
C PHE A 86 -9.40 3.98 -4.46
N LYS A 87 -10.70 3.89 -4.72
CA LYS A 87 -11.34 2.72 -5.38
C LYS A 87 -11.25 2.77 -6.89
N LYS A 88 -11.05 3.94 -7.49
CA LYS A 88 -10.77 4.02 -8.92
C LYS A 88 -9.34 3.51 -9.08
N PRO A 89 -9.11 2.31 -9.66
CA PRO A 89 -7.83 2.12 -10.31
C PRO A 89 -7.74 3.25 -11.33
N ASP A 90 -6.64 4.00 -11.34
CA ASP A 90 -6.28 4.71 -12.56
C ASP A 90 -6.47 3.71 -13.71
N PRO A 91 -7.23 4.06 -14.76
CA PRO A 91 -7.19 3.25 -15.96
C PRO A 91 -5.71 3.18 -16.32
N ILE A 92 -5.19 1.96 -16.37
CA ILE A 92 -3.88 1.70 -16.95
C ILE A 92 -3.98 2.33 -18.34
N GLU A 93 -3.39 3.51 -18.52
CA GLU A 93 -3.15 4.02 -19.85
C GLU A 93 -2.18 3.00 -20.43
N ASP A 94 -2.73 2.09 -21.24
CA ASP A 94 -2.00 1.32 -22.24
C ASP A 94 -1.16 2.33 -23.03
N VAL A 95 0.08 2.54 -22.57
CA VAL A 95 1.12 3.14 -23.39
C VAL A 95 1.49 2.06 -24.38
N ASP A 96 0.71 2.06 -25.45
CA ASP A 96 1.06 1.53 -26.76
C ASP A 96 2.51 1.97 -27.08
N SER A 97 3.42 1.00 -27.03
CA SER A 97 4.78 1.15 -27.55
C SER A 97 5.01 0.03 -28.55
N GLU A 98 4.31 0.14 -29.67
CA GLU A 98 4.78 -0.41 -30.92
C GLU A 98 6.18 0.16 -31.25
N ARG A 99 7.22 -0.68 -31.19
CA ARG A 99 8.28 -0.62 -32.19
C ARG A 99 8.59 -2.03 -32.70
N PRO A 100 8.48 -2.28 -34.03
CA PRO A 100 8.82 -3.55 -34.62
C PRO A 100 10.34 -3.66 -34.75
N SER A 101 10.91 -4.78 -34.30
CA SER A 101 12.28 -5.14 -34.68
C SER A 101 12.31 -6.61 -35.08
N THR A 102 11.94 -6.85 -36.33
CA THR A 102 12.18 -8.07 -37.07
C THR A 102 13.68 -8.20 -37.32
N LEU A 103 14.35 -9.18 -36.72
CA LEU A 103 15.58 -9.75 -37.27
C LEU A 103 15.68 -11.26 -36.95
N PRO A 104 16.36 -12.04 -37.81
CA PRO A 104 15.82 -13.28 -38.34
C PRO A 104 16.24 -14.54 -37.59
N MET A 105 15.49 -15.61 -37.85
CA MET A 105 15.85 -17.00 -37.57
C MET A 105 17.28 -17.32 -38.00
N ILE A 106 18.06 -17.83 -37.06
CA ILE A 106 19.22 -18.67 -37.36
C ILE A 106 19.16 -19.87 -36.42
N ALA A 107 18.89 -21.04 -36.98
CA ALA A 107 19.12 -22.34 -36.36
C ALA A 107 20.27 -23.04 -37.11
N PRO A 108 20.74 -24.21 -36.65
CA PRO A 108 21.60 -24.41 -35.49
C PRO A 108 22.99 -24.90 -35.94
N VAL A 109 24.06 -24.63 -35.17
CA VAL A 109 25.39 -25.20 -35.46
C VAL A 109 25.78 -26.23 -34.40
N ALA A 110 26.23 -27.37 -34.90
CA ALA A 110 26.47 -28.64 -34.21
C ALA A 110 27.46 -28.56 -33.05
N GLN A 111 27.16 -29.28 -31.97
CA GLN A 111 28.13 -29.65 -30.94
C GLN A 111 28.84 -30.95 -31.35
N PRO A 112 30.17 -30.98 -31.50
CA PRO A 112 30.89 -32.23 -31.60
C PRO A 112 31.08 -32.86 -30.21
N GLN A 113 30.84 -34.17 -30.14
CA GLN A 113 31.17 -35.03 -29.02
C GLN A 113 32.69 -35.23 -28.94
N THR A 114 33.29 -35.08 -27.75
CA THR A 114 34.52 -35.82 -27.42
C THR A 114 34.65 -36.10 -25.93
N GLN A 115 34.58 -37.40 -25.67
CA GLN A 115 34.97 -38.25 -24.56
C GLN A 115 36.28 -37.85 -23.84
N ALA A 116 36.29 -37.87 -22.50
CA ALA A 116 37.48 -38.17 -21.71
C ALA A 116 37.10 -38.67 -20.30
N GLU A 117 37.26 -39.98 -20.18
CA GLU A 117 37.16 -40.87 -19.04
C GLU A 117 38.30 -40.62 -18.02
N VAL A 118 38.01 -40.52 -16.70
CA VAL A 118 38.94 -41.01 -15.66
C VAL A 118 38.14 -41.57 -14.48
N ARG A 119 38.43 -42.83 -14.15
CA ARG A 119 37.85 -43.67 -13.10
C ARG A 119 38.56 -43.48 -11.75
N ARG A 120 37.79 -43.68 -10.68
CA ARG A 120 38.07 -44.41 -9.42
C ARG A 120 39.31 -44.08 -8.55
N ALA A 121 38.97 -44.01 -7.26
CA ALA A 121 39.63 -44.64 -6.11
C ALA A 121 40.97 -44.07 -5.62
N ALA A 122 40.92 -43.54 -4.40
CA ALA A 122 41.86 -43.82 -3.33
C ALA A 122 41.07 -44.05 -2.04
#